data_AF-A0A2S6S1Q7-F1
#
_entry.id   AF-A0A2S6S1Q7-F1
#
_cell.length_a   1.000
_cell.length_b   1.000
_cell.length_c   1.000
_cell.angle_alpha   90.00
_cell.angle_beta   90.00
_cell.angle_gamma   90.00
#
_symmetry.space_group_name_H-M   'P 1'
#
loop_
_entity.id
_entity.type
_entity.pdbx_description
1 polymer ?
#
loop_
_entity_poly.entity_id
_entity_poly.type
_entity_poly.pdbx_seq_one_letter_code
_entity_poly.pdbx_strand_id
1 'polypeptide(L)'
;MQVVFLLKIFFSLLFLSSYCLANDSNEIYFHVYRNNSKIGFHKLKIETNQDLKNIEINIDFEVKFLGFTLYDYNHTNFEKWIGNDLVEINS
;
A
#
# COMPACT_ATOMS: atom_id res chain seq x y z
N MET A 1 -35.53 35.68 19.03
CA MET A 1 -35.10 34.37 19.57
C MET A 1 -34.87 33.33 18.47
N GLN A 2 -35.79 33.18 17.51
CA GLN A 2 -35.67 32.25 16.36
C GLN A 2 -34.44 32.48 15.46
N VAL A 3 -34.11 33.73 15.14
CA VAL A 3 -32.97 34.06 14.25
C VAL A 3 -31.62 33.65 14.86
N VAL A 4 -31.46 33.81 16.18
CA VAL A 4 -30.25 33.40 16.91
C VAL A 4 -30.13 31.88 16.97
N PHE A 5 -31.26 31.17 17.05
CA PHE A 5 -31.30 29.71 17.02
C PHE A 5 -30.90 29.16 15.63
N LEU A 6 -31.42 29.77 14.56
CA LEU A 6 -31.05 29.42 13.17
C LEU A 6 -29.58 29.70 12.88
N LEU A 7 -29.03 30.81 13.40
CA LEU A 7 -27.61 31.14 13.24
C LEU A 7 -26.69 30.13 13.95
N LYS A 8 -27.10 29.59 15.10
CA LYS A 8 -26.37 28.53 15.81
C LYS A 8 -26.38 27.20 15.06
N ILE A 9 -27.50 26.85 14.43
CA ILE A 9 -27.59 25.65 13.57
C ILE A 9 -26.69 25.81 12.33
N PHE A 10 -26.71 26.98 11.70
CA PHE A 10 -25.83 27.28 10.57
C PHE A 10 -24.35 27.19 10.95
N PHE A 11 -23.97 27.73 12.12
CA PHE A 11 -22.60 27.64 12.63
C PHE A 11 -22.21 26.19 13.03
N SER A 12 -23.16 25.40 13.53
CA SER A 12 -22.96 23.97 13.85
C SER A 12 -22.75 23.11 12.61
N LEU A 13 -23.39 23.44 11.48
CA LEU A 13 -23.24 22.72 10.21
C LEU A 13 -21.88 22.99 9.54
N LEU A 14 -21.25 24.14 9.85
CA LEU A 14 -19.89 24.46 9.39
C LEU A 14 -18.79 23.65 10.11
N PHE A 15 -19.13 22.95 11.21
CA PHE A 15 -18.23 22.05 11.94
C PHE A 15 -18.36 20.57 11.56
N LEU A 16 -19.21 20.21 10.58
CA LEU A 16 -19.05 18.91 9.91
C LEU A 16 -17.82 18.99 9.00
N SER A 17 -16.65 19.01 9.62
CA SER A 17 -15.38 18.81 8.94
C SER A 17 -15.45 17.52 8.15
N SER A 18 -15.27 17.64 6.83
CA SER A 18 -15.11 16.51 5.94
C SER A 18 -14.06 15.56 6.53
N TYR A 19 -14.49 14.38 6.97
CA TYR A 19 -13.57 13.26 7.11
C TYR A 19 -13.11 12.95 5.68
N CYS A 20 -12.01 13.58 5.28
CA CYS A 20 -11.34 13.17 4.06
C CYS A 20 -10.84 11.75 4.33
N LEU A 21 -11.43 10.76 3.66
CA LEU A 21 -10.86 9.43 3.57
C LEU A 21 -9.56 9.58 2.77
N ALA A 22 -8.48 9.92 3.47
CA ALA A 22 -7.15 9.90 2.89
C ALA A 22 -6.83 8.43 2.58
N ASN A 23 -6.76 8.12 1.29
CA ASN A 23 -6.25 6.84 0.84
C ASN A 23 -4.73 6.98 0.86
N ASP A 24 -4.10 6.48 1.91
CA ASP A 24 -2.64 6.56 2.05
C ASP A 24 -2.03 5.50 1.14
N SER A 25 -1.29 5.95 0.13
CA SER A 25 -0.50 5.09 -0.75
C SER A 25 0.97 5.18 -0.35
N ASN A 26 1.54 4.04 0.03
CA ASN A 26 2.95 3.91 0.36
C ASN A 26 3.61 2.90 -0.58
N GLU A 27 4.84 3.20 -1.01
CA GLU A 27 5.67 2.24 -1.73
C GLU A 27 6.93 1.92 -0.92
N ILE A 28 7.24 0.63 -0.83
CA ILE A 28 8.48 0.15 -0.21
C ILE A 28 9.25 -0.63 -1.28
N TYR A 29 10.51 -0.27 -1.48
CA TYR A 29 11.35 -0.87 -2.52
C TYR A 29 12.63 -1.43 -1.90
N PHE A 30 12.79 -2.75 -1.96
CA PHE A 30 13.97 -3.45 -1.48
C PHE A 30 14.83 -3.88 -2.66
N HIS A 31 16.12 -3.56 -2.61
CA HIS A 31 17.11 -4.19 -3.50
C HIS A 31 17.52 -5.55 -2.94
N VAL A 32 17.61 -6.54 -3.82
CA VAL A 32 18.09 -7.87 -3.47
C VAL A 32 19.54 -8.00 -3.92
N TYR A 33 20.42 -8.41 -3.01
CA TYR A 33 21.85 -8.60 -3.27
C TYR A 33 22.29 -10.03 -2.98
N ARG A 34 23.22 -10.53 -3.79
CA ARG A 34 23.96 -11.77 -3.54
C ARG A 34 25.44 -11.52 -3.83
N ASN A 35 26.32 -11.87 -2.89
CA ASN A 35 27.76 -11.61 -3.00
C ASN A 35 28.06 -10.14 -3.38
N ASN A 36 27.39 -9.20 -2.71
CA ASN A 36 27.49 -7.75 -2.95
C ASN A 36 27.04 -7.28 -4.35
N SER A 37 26.55 -8.17 -5.21
CA SER A 37 25.97 -7.81 -6.52
C SER A 37 24.45 -7.69 -6.40
N LYS A 38 23.87 -6.63 -6.96
CA LYS A 38 22.41 -6.49 -7.06
C LYS A 38 21.90 -7.50 -8.07
N ILE A 39 20.98 -8.34 -7.64
CA ILE A 39 20.35 -9.35 -8.50
C ILE A 39 18.90 -9.00 -8.87
N GLY A 40 18.28 -8.04 -8.18
CA GLY A 40 16.95 -7.56 -8.53
C GLY A 40 16.28 -6.79 -7.39
N PHE A 41 14.98 -6.98 -7.21
CA PHE A 41 14.17 -6.24 -6.25
C PHE A 41 12.97 -6.99 -5.69
N HIS A 42 12.43 -6.44 -4.60
CA HIS A 42 11.11 -6.73 -4.05
C HIS A 42 10.41 -5.39 -3.79
N LYS A 43 9.35 -5.10 -4.54
CA LYS A 43 8.56 -3.87 -4.46
C LYS A 43 7.20 -4.18 -3.84
N LEU A 44 6.79 -3.38 -2.86
CA LEU A 44 5.46 -3.42 -2.27
C LEU A 44 4.79 -2.07 -2.54
N LYS A 45 3.56 -2.12 -3.05
CA LYS A 45 2.67 -0.96 -3.13
C LYS A 45 1.50 -1.22 -2.19
N ILE A 46 1.36 -0.36 -1.18
CA ILE A 46 0.42 -0.51 -0.08
C ILE A 46 -0.60 0.61 -0.19
N GLU A 47 -1.86 0.25 -0.44
CA GLU A 47 -2.99 1.17 -0.43
C GLU A 47 -3.81 0.94 0.84
N THR A 48 -3.88 1.97 1.71
CA THR A 48 -4.59 1.88 2.99
C THR A 48 -5.85 2.73 2.97
N ASN A 49 -6.98 2.11 3.31
CA ASN A 49 -8.27 2.78 3.52
C ASN A 49 -8.85 2.32 4.86
N GLN A 50 -8.78 3.18 5.89
CA GLN A 50 -9.18 2.82 7.25
C GLN A 50 -8.44 1.56 7.73
N ASP A 51 -9.17 0.48 8.01
CA ASP A 51 -8.62 -0.81 8.45
C ASP A 51 -8.30 -1.78 7.29
N LEU A 52 -8.65 -1.42 6.05
CA LEU A 52 -8.36 -2.22 4.87
C LEU A 52 -7.00 -1.82 4.28
N LYS A 53 -6.14 -2.81 4.02
CA LYS A 53 -4.93 -2.63 3.21
C LYS A 53 -4.95 -3.57 2.02
N ASN A 54 -4.80 -3.01 0.83
CA ASN A 54 -4.50 -3.77 -0.37
C ASN A 54 -3.01 -3.64 -0.66
N ILE A 55 -2.30 -4.76 -0.80
CA ILE A 55 -0.87 -4.78 -1.04
C ILE A 55 -0.60 -5.48 -2.35
N GLU A 56 0.02 -4.79 -3.29
CA GLU A 56 0.59 -5.39 -4.49
C GLU A 56 2.08 -5.62 -4.26
N ILE A 57 2.51 -6.86 -4.44
CA ILE A 57 3.88 -7.32 -4.26
C ILE A 57 4.42 -7.73 -5.61
N ASN A 58 5.55 -7.14 -6.00
CA ASN A 58 6.28 -7.47 -7.22
C ASN A 58 7.71 -7.87 -6.88
N ILE A 59 8.09 -9.07 -7.27
CA ILE A 59 9.43 -9.63 -7.07
C ILE A 59 10.00 -9.97 -8.42
N ASP A 60 11.20 -9.47 -8.69
CA ASP A 60 11.94 -9.76 -9.90
C ASP A 60 13.43 -9.78 -9.55
N PHE A 61 14.06 -10.93 -9.70
CA PHE A 61 15.51 -11.01 -9.62
C PHE A 61 16.09 -12.18 -10.42
N GLU A 62 17.32 -11.96 -10.89
CA GLU A 62 18.04 -12.87 -11.76
C GLU A 62 19.41 -13.21 -11.17
N VAL A 63 19.72 -14.50 -11.06
CA VAL A 63 21.04 -14.98 -10.59
C VAL A 63 21.87 -15.41 -11.78
N LYS A 64 22.96 -14.67 -12.02
CA LYS A 64 23.92 -14.94 -13.10
C LYS A 64 25.18 -15.63 -12.61
N PHE A 65 25.70 -16.56 -13.40
CA PHE A 65 27.02 -17.15 -13.24
C PHE A 65 27.71 -17.25 -14.60
N LEU A 66 28.94 -16.71 -14.70
CA LEU A 66 29.71 -16.68 -15.96
C LEU A 66 28.93 -16.13 -17.17
N GLY A 67 28.03 -15.15 -16.94
CA GLY A 67 27.21 -14.55 -17.98
C GLY A 67 25.92 -15.31 -18.32
N PHE A 68 25.69 -16.48 -17.72
CA PHE A 68 24.48 -17.27 -17.90
C PHE A 68 23.50 -17.08 -16.74
N THR A 69 22.22 -16.94 -17.06
CA THR A 69 21.11 -16.97 -16.09
C THR A 69 20.97 -18.38 -15.53
N LEU A 70 21.26 -18.58 -14.25
CA LEU A 70 21.03 -19.87 -13.59
C LEU A 70 19.65 -19.95 -12.96
N TYR A 71 19.12 -18.79 -12.55
CA TYR A 71 17.82 -18.68 -11.92
C TYR A 71 17.19 -17.34 -12.30
N ASP A 72 15.95 -17.40 -12.73
CA ASP A 72 15.10 -16.26 -13.05
C ASP A 72 13.82 -16.42 -12.25
N TYR A 73 13.48 -15.42 -11.45
CA TYR A 73 12.28 -15.43 -10.63
C TYR A 73 11.54 -14.13 -10.79
N ASN A 74 10.34 -14.26 -11.37
CA ASN A 74 9.37 -13.20 -11.50
C ASN A 74 8.08 -13.66 -10.84
N HIS A 75 7.55 -12.84 -9.94
CA HIS A 75 6.34 -13.16 -9.20
C HIS A 75 5.60 -11.90 -8.79
N THR A 76 4.28 -11.93 -8.98
CA THR A 76 3.37 -10.89 -8.50
C THR A 76 2.34 -11.53 -7.58
N ASN A 77 2.05 -10.87 -6.47
CA ASN A 77 1.03 -11.27 -5.51
C ASN A 77 0.19 -10.05 -5.12
N PHE A 78 -1.11 -10.24 -4.99
CA PHE A 78 -2.05 -9.29 -4.40
C PHE A 78 -2.57 -9.82 -3.06
N GLU A 79 -2.35 -9.05 -2.01
CA GLU A 79 -2.83 -9.36 -0.66
C GLU A 79 -3.88 -8.37 -0.21
N LYS A 80 -4.86 -8.87 0.54
CA LYS A 80 -5.86 -8.06 1.23
C LYS A 80 -5.78 -8.32 2.72
N TRP A 81 -5.64 -7.24 3.48
CA TRP A 81 -5.55 -7.27 4.94
C TRP A 81 -6.68 -6.44 5.56
N ILE A 82 -7.28 -6.95 6.64
CA ILE A 82 -8.24 -6.20 7.47
C ILE A 82 -7.70 -6.15 8.90
N GLY A 83 -7.39 -4.94 9.37
CA GLY A 83 -6.64 -4.75 10.61
C GLY A 83 -5.25 -5.38 10.51
N ASN A 84 -5.06 -6.50 11.21
CA ASN A 84 -3.82 -7.28 11.21
C ASN A 84 -3.97 -8.66 10.57
N ASP A 85 -5.15 -9.00 10.05
CA ASP A 85 -5.45 -10.32 9.50
C ASP A 85 -5.33 -10.29 7.97
N LEU A 86 -4.54 -11.22 7.43
CA LEU A 86 -4.51 -11.51 5.99
C LEU A 86 -5.78 -12.30 5.65
N VAL A 87 -6.65 -11.71 4.82
CA VAL A 87 -7.95 -12.30 4.46
C VAL A 87 -7.99 -12.87 3.05
N GLU A 88 -7.11 -12.41 2.16
CA GLU A 88 -7.02 -12.90 0.77
C GLU A 88 -5.59 -12.79 0.25
N ILE A 89 -5.17 -13.80 -0.50
CA ILE A 89 -3.91 -13.83 -1.25
C ILE A 89 -4.19 -14.36 -2.65
N ASN A 90 -3.69 -13.66 -3.67
CA ASN A 90 -3.85 -14.03 -5.07
C ASN A 90 -2.51 -13.84 -5.80
N SER A 91 -2.04 -14.90 -6.44
CA SER A 91 -0.74 -14.97 -7.10
C SER A 91 -0.85 -15.55 -8.50
#